data_AF-A0RTU6-F1
#
_entry.id   AF-A0RTU6-F1
#
_cell.length_a   1.000
_cell.length_b   1.000
_cell.length_c   1.000
_cell.angle_alpha   90.00
_cell.angle_beta   90.00
_cell.angle_gamma   90.00
#
_symmetry.space_group_name_H-M   'P 1'
#
loop_
_entity.id
_entity.type
_entity.pdbx_description
1 polymer ?
#
loop_
_entity_poly.entity_id
_entity_poly.type
_entity_poly.pdbx_seq_one_letter_code
_entity_poly.pdbx_strand_id
1 'polypeptide(L)'
;MCVIPAVYINYTSGGACLTSVNTNSIRMTDNGISCELNGQKIYMDPKRAAADALNFLSHGHTDHLPSGGTGRLLASKETARIASLRGTKMENHVDGMDGLEMIDAGHILGARGLLADGVFYTGDICTRERGFLPGARVPKCEVLITECTFGLPEFSLPSLDEVKVETNRIISEAYSSGRPVILMGYQLGKAQTLSHLFGHWDPLYYHDSVKKMNDLHREMGVPLRDVPGHSEVESEGLLDKGPWVMVAPMMTDRNAFVRRMRIKYNAVMVSFSGWARSPRFSFGQRGDHSVPLSDHCDYNELVKMVEDSGAKTVYTIHGFTDEFAADLCKLGYDARPLRAQSLDCFV
;
A
#
# COMPACT_ATOMS: atom_id res chain seq x y z
N MET A 1 37.12 -2.31 -29.21
CA MET A 1 36.16 -1.97 -30.28
C MET A 1 35.66 -3.26 -30.89
N CYS A 2 34.49 -3.73 -30.48
CA CYS A 2 33.75 -4.79 -31.14
C CYS A 2 32.27 -4.44 -30.95
N VAL A 3 31.62 -4.03 -32.04
CA VAL A 3 30.25 -3.54 -32.06
C VAL A 3 29.37 -4.72 -32.46
N ILE A 4 28.48 -5.16 -31.57
CA ILE A 4 27.46 -6.17 -31.88
C ILE A 4 26.22 -5.39 -32.35
N PRO A 5 25.63 -5.67 -33.53
CA PRO A 5 24.48 -4.94 -34.01
C PRO A 5 23.21 -5.35 -33.25
N ALA A 6 22.45 -4.35 -32.80
CA ALA A 6 21.11 -4.55 -32.25
C ALA A 6 20.15 -4.99 -33.37
N VAL A 7 19.57 -6.18 -33.20
CA VAL A 7 18.47 -6.66 -34.03
C VAL A 7 17.18 -6.00 -33.50
N TYR A 8 16.66 -5.04 -34.25
CA TYR A 8 15.33 -4.49 -34.02
C TYR A 8 14.29 -5.51 -34.50
N ILE A 9 13.57 -6.14 -33.56
CA ILE A 9 12.36 -6.91 -33.86
C ILE A 9 11.19 -5.93 -33.90
N ASN A 10 10.70 -5.64 -35.10
CA ASN A 10 9.44 -4.93 -35.30
C ASN A 10 8.28 -5.83 -34.86
N TYR A 11 7.64 -5.49 -33.75
CA TYR A 11 6.33 -6.03 -33.41
C TYR A 11 5.27 -5.32 -34.29
N THR A 12 4.80 -6.02 -35.32
CA THR A 12 3.57 -5.66 -36.01
C THR A 12 2.40 -5.82 -35.06
N SER A 13 1.70 -4.70 -34.80
CA SER A 13 0.46 -4.63 -34.03
C SER A 13 -0.65 -5.45 -34.70
N GLY A 14 -0.82 -6.70 -34.27
CA GLY A 14 -2.05 -7.45 -34.49
C GLY A 14 -3.14 -6.86 -33.63
N GLY A 15 -4.03 -6.08 -34.22
CA GLY A 15 -5.24 -5.58 -33.56
C GLY A 15 -6.15 -6.75 -33.21
N ALA A 16 -6.06 -7.26 -31.99
CA ALA A 16 -7.14 -8.00 -31.39
C ALA A 16 -8.29 -7.00 -31.16
N CYS A 17 -9.41 -7.23 -31.84
CA CYS A 17 -10.67 -6.55 -31.56
C CYS A 17 -11.02 -6.86 -30.10
N LEU A 18 -10.78 -5.91 -29.20
CA LEU A 18 -11.26 -5.99 -27.82
C LEU A 18 -12.78 -6.04 -27.90
N THR A 19 -13.35 -7.23 -27.70
CA THR A 19 -14.78 -7.36 -27.43
C THR A 19 -15.09 -6.47 -26.24
N SER A 20 -16.02 -5.54 -26.39
CA SER A 20 -16.39 -4.58 -25.35
C SER A 20 -16.59 -5.26 -24.01
N VAL A 21 -15.91 -4.80 -22.96
CA VAL A 21 -16.06 -5.35 -21.61
C VAL A 21 -17.52 -5.29 -21.16
N ASN A 22 -18.10 -6.43 -20.79
CA ASN A 22 -19.45 -6.45 -20.21
C ASN A 22 -19.40 -5.96 -18.76
N THR A 23 -19.57 -4.65 -18.56
CA THR A 23 -19.55 -4.02 -17.23
C THR A 23 -20.62 -4.56 -16.27
N ASN A 24 -21.68 -5.22 -16.77
CA ASN A 24 -22.71 -5.83 -15.91
C ASN A 24 -22.21 -7.04 -15.10
N SER A 25 -21.03 -7.56 -15.44
CA SER A 25 -20.37 -8.63 -14.69
C SER A 25 -19.66 -8.14 -13.43
N ILE A 26 -19.31 -6.84 -13.34
CA ILE A 26 -18.60 -6.25 -12.19
C ILE A 26 -19.62 -5.84 -11.13
N ARG A 27 -19.53 -6.44 -9.93
CA ARG A 27 -20.46 -6.19 -8.83
C ARG A 27 -19.72 -6.07 -7.50
N MET A 28 -20.13 -5.11 -6.68
CA MET A 28 -19.78 -5.11 -5.27
C MET A 28 -20.70 -6.08 -4.54
N THR A 29 -20.13 -6.99 -3.75
CA THR A 29 -20.87 -7.97 -2.94
C THR A 29 -20.46 -7.83 -1.48
N ASP A 30 -21.18 -8.50 -0.58
CA ASP A 30 -20.80 -8.57 0.83
C ASP A 30 -19.43 -9.24 1.06
N ASN A 31 -18.98 -10.04 0.09
CA ASN A 31 -17.71 -10.75 0.09
C ASN A 31 -16.64 -10.08 -0.80
N GLY A 32 -16.74 -8.78 -1.08
CA GLY A 32 -15.79 -8.06 -1.94
C GLY A 32 -16.30 -7.89 -3.37
N ILE A 33 -15.40 -7.56 -4.29
CA ILE A 33 -15.78 -7.28 -5.69
C ILE A 33 -15.79 -8.60 -6.45
N SER A 34 -16.91 -8.93 -7.09
CA SER A 34 -17.01 -10.08 -7.99
C SER A 34 -17.01 -9.61 -9.43
N CYS A 35 -16.28 -10.32 -10.29
CA CYS A 35 -16.29 -10.12 -11.73
C CYS A 35 -16.24 -11.47 -12.45
N GLU A 36 -16.79 -11.54 -13.65
CA GLU A 36 -16.61 -12.68 -14.56
C GLU A 36 -15.61 -12.26 -15.63
N LEU A 37 -14.41 -12.83 -15.58
CA LEU A 37 -13.29 -12.54 -16.47
C LEU A 37 -12.83 -13.86 -17.09
N ASN A 38 -12.69 -13.91 -18.40
CA ASN A 38 -12.35 -15.10 -19.19
C ASN A 38 -13.28 -16.30 -18.94
N GLY A 39 -14.57 -16.04 -18.69
CA GLY A 39 -15.56 -17.07 -18.34
C GLY A 39 -15.34 -17.68 -16.95
N GLN A 40 -14.52 -17.05 -16.11
CA GLN A 40 -14.24 -17.46 -14.75
C GLN A 40 -14.74 -16.40 -13.76
N LYS A 41 -15.42 -16.85 -12.71
CA LYS A 41 -15.80 -16.00 -11.58
C LYS A 41 -14.56 -15.71 -10.72
N ILE A 42 -14.26 -14.44 -10.54
CA ILE A 42 -13.14 -13.94 -9.74
C ILE A 42 -13.68 -13.00 -8.66
N TYR A 43 -13.25 -13.22 -7.41
CA TYR A 43 -13.37 -12.24 -6.35
C TYR A 43 -12.06 -11.49 -6.16
N MET A 44 -12.12 -10.18 -6.03
CA MET A 44 -10.99 -9.31 -5.70
C MET A 44 -11.09 -8.88 -4.25
N ASP A 45 -10.04 -9.15 -3.47
CA ASP A 45 -9.92 -8.93 -2.03
C ASP A 45 -11.15 -9.39 -1.20
N PRO A 46 -11.58 -10.66 -1.34
CA PRO A 46 -12.74 -11.12 -0.64
C PRO A 46 -12.52 -11.31 0.86
N LYS A 47 -13.55 -11.03 1.66
CA LYS A 47 -13.53 -11.27 3.12
C LYS A 47 -13.37 -12.74 3.48
N ARG A 48 -13.85 -13.65 2.61
CA ARG A 48 -13.72 -15.10 2.69
C ARG A 48 -13.39 -15.68 1.32
N ALA A 49 -12.49 -16.64 1.25
CA ALA A 49 -12.13 -17.33 0.02
C ALA A 49 -13.30 -18.21 -0.47
N ALA A 50 -13.98 -17.78 -1.52
CA ALA A 50 -15.12 -18.45 -2.11
C ALA A 50 -14.68 -19.73 -2.83
N ALA A 51 -15.34 -20.86 -2.52
CA ALA A 51 -14.95 -22.18 -3.01
C ALA A 51 -15.23 -22.37 -4.51
N ASP A 52 -16.19 -21.64 -5.06
CA ASP A 52 -16.68 -21.70 -6.44
C ASP A 52 -15.99 -20.69 -7.38
N ALA A 53 -14.97 -19.99 -6.90
CA ALA A 53 -14.33 -18.89 -7.63
C ALA A 53 -12.81 -18.84 -7.41
N LEU A 54 -12.12 -18.11 -8.28
CA LEU A 54 -10.76 -17.67 -7.99
C LEU A 54 -10.83 -16.44 -7.07
N ASN A 55 -9.92 -16.34 -6.10
CA ASN A 55 -9.88 -15.26 -5.14
C ASN A 55 -8.54 -14.54 -5.27
N PHE A 56 -8.54 -13.38 -5.93
CA PHE A 56 -7.39 -12.51 -6.06
C PHE A 56 -7.19 -11.70 -4.78
N LEU A 57 -5.96 -11.72 -4.26
CA LEU A 57 -5.54 -10.94 -3.10
C LEU A 57 -4.48 -9.93 -3.55
N SER A 58 -4.82 -8.65 -3.49
CA SER A 58 -3.96 -7.57 -3.96
C SER A 58 -2.70 -7.46 -3.10
N HIS A 59 -2.83 -7.53 -1.76
CA HIS A 59 -1.68 -7.34 -0.86
C HIS A 59 -1.90 -7.92 0.55
N GLY A 60 -0.84 -7.85 1.37
CA GLY A 60 -0.74 -8.50 2.68
C GLY A 60 -1.28 -7.71 3.89
N HIS A 61 -2.06 -6.64 3.72
CA HIS A 61 -2.75 -6.01 4.86
C HIS A 61 -3.95 -6.84 5.29
N THR A 62 -4.29 -6.75 6.59
CA THR A 62 -5.28 -7.65 7.21
C THR A 62 -6.67 -7.54 6.58
N ASP A 63 -7.04 -6.34 6.16
CA ASP A 63 -8.32 -5.99 5.55
C ASP A 63 -8.47 -6.50 4.11
N HIS A 64 -7.39 -6.96 3.49
CA HIS A 64 -7.36 -7.61 2.18
C HIS A 64 -7.08 -9.11 2.25
N LEU A 65 -6.82 -9.64 3.45
CA LEU A 65 -6.62 -11.07 3.66
C LEU A 65 -7.93 -11.74 4.11
N PRO A 66 -8.32 -12.87 3.48
CA PRO A 66 -9.54 -13.56 3.84
C PRO A 66 -9.43 -14.14 5.26
N SER A 67 -10.52 -14.02 6.01
CA SER A 67 -10.66 -14.57 7.38
C SER A 67 -10.88 -16.09 7.41
N GLY A 68 -11.07 -16.72 6.25
CA GLY A 68 -11.29 -18.15 6.08
C GLY A 68 -11.85 -18.47 4.70
N GLY A 69 -12.23 -19.73 4.49
CA GLY A 69 -12.70 -20.24 3.19
C GLY A 69 -11.73 -21.26 2.61
N THR A 70 -12.14 -21.91 1.51
CA THR A 70 -11.39 -23.01 0.88
C THR A 70 -11.06 -22.76 -0.58
N GLY A 71 -11.50 -21.61 -1.11
CA GLY A 71 -11.25 -21.20 -2.49
C GLY A 71 -9.77 -21.12 -2.86
N ARG A 72 -9.49 -21.25 -4.16
CA ARG A 72 -8.15 -21.05 -4.71
C ARG A 72 -7.78 -19.57 -4.61
N LEU A 73 -6.55 -19.29 -4.15
CA LEU A 73 -6.04 -17.93 -3.97
C LEU A 73 -5.05 -17.59 -5.08
N LEU A 74 -5.14 -16.38 -5.63
CA LEU A 74 -4.14 -15.79 -6.53
C LEU A 74 -3.53 -14.57 -5.83
N ALA A 75 -2.23 -14.60 -5.56
CA ALA A 75 -1.52 -13.49 -4.91
C ALA A 75 -0.04 -13.52 -5.27
N SER A 76 0.72 -12.45 -5.02
CA SER A 76 2.18 -12.52 -5.15
C SER A 76 2.80 -13.44 -4.08
N LYS A 77 4.04 -13.91 -4.34
CA LYS A 77 4.80 -14.69 -3.34
C LYS A 77 5.04 -13.89 -2.08
N GLU A 78 5.33 -12.60 -2.23
CA GLU A 78 5.59 -11.67 -1.14
C GLU A 78 4.33 -11.50 -0.27
N THR A 79 3.16 -11.32 -0.88
CA THR A 79 1.87 -11.26 -0.16
C THR A 79 1.62 -12.54 0.64
N ALA A 80 1.89 -13.72 0.06
CA ALA A 80 1.75 -14.99 0.77
C ALA A 80 2.70 -15.12 1.97
N ARG A 81 3.97 -14.69 1.81
CA ARG A 81 4.95 -14.68 2.91
C ARG A 81 4.57 -13.71 4.03
N ILE A 82 4.10 -12.51 3.68
CA ILE A 82 3.62 -11.51 4.63
C ILE A 82 2.39 -12.03 5.39
N ALA A 83 1.43 -12.63 4.69
CA ALA A 83 0.25 -13.23 5.29
C ALA A 83 0.62 -14.33 6.29
N SER A 84 1.57 -15.20 5.91
CA SER A 84 2.09 -16.26 6.78
C SER A 84 2.70 -15.71 8.07
N LEU A 85 3.51 -14.65 7.98
CA LEU A 85 4.10 -13.97 9.15
C LEU A 85 3.05 -13.43 10.13
N ARG A 86 1.88 -13.05 9.59
CA ARG A 86 0.73 -12.50 10.31
C ARG A 86 -0.27 -13.58 10.76
N GLY A 87 0.03 -14.86 10.51
CA GLY A 87 -0.77 -16.01 10.95
C GLY A 87 -1.84 -16.47 9.96
N THR A 88 -1.93 -15.87 8.78
CA THR A 88 -2.85 -16.30 7.71
C THR A 88 -2.14 -17.29 6.80
N LYS A 89 -2.56 -18.56 6.83
CA LYS A 89 -2.04 -19.58 5.90
C LYS A 89 -2.78 -19.49 4.56
N MET A 90 -2.03 -19.58 3.48
CA MET A 90 -2.56 -19.63 2.11
C MET A 90 -2.36 -21.02 1.51
N GLU A 91 -3.13 -22.02 1.98
CA GLU A 91 -2.89 -23.44 1.66
C GLU A 91 -3.22 -23.84 0.20
N ASN A 92 -3.83 -22.96 -0.59
CA ASN A 92 -4.16 -23.15 -2.02
C ASN A 92 -3.77 -21.94 -2.89
N HIS A 93 -2.63 -21.33 -2.59
CA HIS A 93 -2.13 -20.14 -3.29
C HIS A 93 -1.38 -20.49 -4.58
N VAL A 94 -1.61 -19.67 -5.61
CA VAL A 94 -0.79 -19.59 -6.82
C VAL A 94 -0.33 -18.15 -7.05
N ASP A 95 0.83 -18.01 -7.70
CA ASP A 95 1.51 -16.75 -7.98
C ASP A 95 1.44 -16.33 -9.45
N GLY A 96 0.55 -16.97 -10.22
CA GLY A 96 0.29 -16.67 -11.61
C GLY A 96 -0.80 -17.59 -12.17
N MET A 97 -1.49 -17.11 -13.19
CA MET A 97 -2.50 -17.86 -13.92
C MET A 97 -2.65 -17.30 -15.33
N ASP A 98 -2.74 -18.17 -16.33
CA ASP A 98 -2.85 -17.74 -17.73
C ASP A 98 -4.09 -16.86 -17.94
N GLY A 99 -3.91 -15.76 -18.68
CA GLY A 99 -4.97 -14.77 -18.92
C GLY A 99 -5.21 -13.78 -17.76
N LEU A 100 -4.47 -13.90 -16.65
CA LEU A 100 -4.55 -13.00 -15.50
C LEU A 100 -3.18 -12.38 -15.22
N GLU A 101 -3.03 -11.08 -15.52
CA GLU A 101 -1.78 -10.36 -15.31
C GLU A 101 -1.77 -9.64 -13.96
N MET A 102 -0.75 -9.91 -13.14
CA MET A 102 -0.56 -9.22 -11.86
C MET A 102 0.43 -8.06 -12.00
N ILE A 103 -0.08 -6.83 -11.98
CA ILE A 103 0.69 -5.60 -12.17
C ILE A 103 1.16 -5.05 -10.83
N ASP A 104 2.41 -4.61 -10.71
CA ASP A 104 2.89 -3.99 -9.46
C ASP A 104 2.10 -2.73 -9.10
N ALA A 105 1.51 -2.73 -7.90
CA ALA A 105 0.66 -1.63 -7.41
C ALA A 105 1.45 -0.57 -6.61
N GLY A 106 2.73 -0.80 -6.33
CA GLY A 106 3.61 0.18 -5.66
C GLY A 106 3.16 0.60 -4.25
N HIS A 107 2.15 -0.06 -3.66
CA HIS A 107 1.59 0.25 -2.34
C HIS A 107 2.47 -0.28 -1.20
N ILE A 108 2.67 -1.60 -1.15
CA ILE A 108 3.63 -2.29 -0.27
C ILE A 108 4.39 -3.36 -1.05
N LEU A 109 5.43 -3.94 -0.46
CA LEU A 109 6.14 -5.06 -1.08
C LEU A 109 5.17 -6.21 -1.38
N GLY A 110 5.11 -6.64 -2.64
CA GLY A 110 4.21 -7.68 -3.09
C GLY A 110 2.82 -7.22 -3.51
N ALA A 111 2.48 -5.94 -3.36
CA ALA A 111 1.17 -5.44 -3.76
C ALA A 111 0.99 -5.52 -5.28
N ARG A 112 -0.10 -6.16 -5.72
CA ARG A 112 -0.46 -6.35 -7.12
C ARG A 112 -1.87 -5.83 -7.39
N GLY A 113 -2.05 -5.20 -8.55
CA GLY A 113 -3.34 -5.09 -9.22
C GLY A 113 -3.54 -6.26 -10.19
N LEU A 114 -4.78 -6.49 -10.61
CA LEU A 114 -5.17 -7.57 -11.52
C LEU A 114 -5.68 -6.98 -12.84
N LEU A 115 -5.02 -7.31 -13.95
CA LEU A 115 -5.44 -6.96 -15.31
C LEU A 115 -5.93 -8.23 -16.04
N ALA A 116 -7.17 -8.21 -16.51
CA ALA A 116 -7.74 -9.26 -17.36
C ALA A 116 -8.94 -8.72 -18.15
N ASP A 117 -9.09 -9.15 -19.40
CA ASP A 117 -10.19 -8.77 -20.30
C ASP A 117 -10.47 -7.26 -20.34
N GLY A 118 -9.42 -6.44 -20.39
CA GLY A 118 -9.57 -4.98 -20.40
C GLY A 118 -10.07 -4.37 -19.09
N VAL A 119 -10.25 -5.15 -18.01
CA VAL A 119 -10.52 -4.68 -16.66
C VAL A 119 -9.22 -4.64 -15.86
N PHE A 120 -8.90 -3.50 -15.26
CA PHE A 120 -7.81 -3.38 -14.31
C PHE A 120 -8.35 -3.04 -12.92
N TYR A 121 -8.13 -3.92 -11.97
CA TYR A 121 -8.37 -3.69 -10.54
C TYR A 121 -7.05 -3.35 -9.85
N THR A 122 -6.97 -2.19 -9.21
CA THR A 122 -5.71 -1.71 -8.65
C THR A 122 -5.34 -2.35 -7.31
N GLY A 123 -6.33 -2.77 -6.51
CA GLY A 123 -6.16 -2.86 -5.06
C GLY A 123 -5.80 -1.49 -4.49
N ASP A 124 -5.05 -1.47 -3.39
CA ASP A 124 -4.40 -0.24 -2.94
C ASP A 124 -3.19 0.06 -3.82
N ILE A 125 -3.02 1.32 -4.22
CA ILE A 125 -2.07 1.70 -5.26
C ILE A 125 -1.31 2.98 -4.92
N CYS A 126 -0.03 3.02 -5.27
CA CYS A 126 0.74 4.25 -5.27
C CYS A 126 1.69 4.32 -6.47
N THR A 127 1.53 5.36 -7.27
CA THR A 127 2.33 5.62 -8.48
C THR A 127 3.66 6.33 -8.18
N ARG A 128 3.84 6.86 -6.96
CA ARG A 128 5.13 7.42 -6.50
C ARG A 128 6.13 6.32 -6.17
N GLU A 129 7.35 6.52 -6.63
CA GLU A 129 8.51 5.78 -6.13
C GLU A 129 8.80 6.16 -4.67
N ARG A 130 9.00 5.14 -3.82
CA ARG A 130 9.27 5.31 -2.38
C ARG A 130 10.40 4.39 -1.95
N GLY A 131 11.63 4.89 -2.04
CA GLY A 131 12.82 4.16 -1.60
C GLY A 131 13.04 2.90 -2.40
N PHE A 132 12.88 1.74 -1.77
CA PHE A 132 13.03 0.43 -2.42
C PHE A 132 11.80 -0.02 -3.22
N LEU A 133 10.65 0.66 -3.08
CA LEU A 133 9.42 0.34 -3.82
C LEU A 133 9.30 1.20 -5.08
N PRO A 134 9.33 0.61 -6.28
CA PRO A 134 9.01 1.34 -7.50
C PRO A 134 7.53 1.77 -7.46
N GLY A 135 7.24 2.94 -8.04
CA GLY A 135 5.87 3.40 -8.21
C GLY A 135 5.13 2.57 -9.26
N ALA A 136 3.83 2.33 -9.04
CA ALA A 136 2.98 1.61 -9.98
C ALA A 136 3.06 2.18 -11.40
N ARG A 137 3.07 1.29 -12.40
CA ARG A 137 2.96 1.64 -13.81
C ARG A 137 1.61 1.15 -14.31
N VAL A 138 0.68 2.09 -14.46
CA VAL A 138 -0.72 1.80 -14.75
C VAL A 138 -0.85 1.33 -16.20
N PRO A 139 -1.42 0.15 -16.48
CA PRO A 139 -1.62 -0.34 -17.83
C PRO A 139 -2.76 0.39 -18.52
N LYS A 140 -2.84 0.28 -19.85
CA LYS A 140 -4.05 0.65 -20.59
C LYS A 140 -5.15 -0.37 -20.30
N CYS A 141 -6.36 0.10 -20.03
CA CYS A 141 -7.53 -0.76 -19.81
C CYS A 141 -8.81 -0.09 -20.36
N GLU A 142 -9.87 -0.87 -20.56
CA GLU A 142 -11.20 -0.33 -20.87
C GLU A 142 -11.96 0.08 -19.61
N VAL A 143 -11.81 -0.69 -18.52
CA VAL A 143 -12.43 -0.43 -17.22
C VAL A 143 -11.35 -0.37 -16.14
N LEU A 144 -11.35 0.71 -15.37
CA LEU A 144 -10.48 0.86 -14.20
C LEU A 144 -11.32 0.74 -12.93
N ILE A 145 -10.93 -0.13 -12.00
CA ILE A 145 -11.51 -0.23 -10.65
C ILE A 145 -10.40 0.18 -9.68
N THR A 146 -10.55 1.33 -9.02
CA THR A 146 -9.48 1.92 -8.21
C THR A 146 -9.92 2.39 -6.83
N GLU A 147 -9.00 2.23 -5.86
CA GLU A 147 -9.11 2.89 -4.56
C GLU A 147 -9.16 4.42 -4.67
N CYS A 148 -9.69 5.08 -3.64
CA CYS A 148 -9.70 6.54 -3.53
C CYS A 148 -9.58 6.98 -2.06
N THR A 149 -8.64 6.39 -1.33
CA THR A 149 -8.35 6.71 0.07
C THR A 149 -8.13 8.21 0.27
N PHE A 150 -7.45 8.85 -0.69
CA PHE A 150 -7.16 10.28 -0.73
C PHE A 150 -7.86 11.00 -1.89
N GLY A 151 -9.09 10.57 -2.21
CA GLY A 151 -9.90 11.10 -3.32
C GLY A 151 -10.44 12.53 -3.18
N LEU A 152 -9.96 13.33 -2.21
CA LEU A 152 -10.29 14.76 -2.09
C LEU A 152 -9.10 15.65 -2.47
N PRO A 153 -9.31 16.78 -3.18
CA PRO A 153 -8.22 17.70 -3.55
C PRO A 153 -7.34 18.18 -2.38
N GLU A 154 -7.89 18.23 -1.16
CA GLU A 154 -7.14 18.60 0.04
C GLU A 154 -5.99 17.64 0.37
N PHE A 155 -6.05 16.40 -0.12
CA PHE A 155 -4.98 15.42 -0.02
C PHE A 155 -4.05 15.47 -1.24
N SER A 156 -3.49 16.66 -1.48
CA SER A 156 -2.27 16.80 -2.28
C SER A 156 -1.07 16.70 -1.33
N LEU A 157 -0.33 15.59 -1.40
CA LEU A 157 0.72 15.27 -0.44
C LEU A 157 2.03 15.99 -0.82
N PRO A 158 2.88 16.33 0.17
CA PRO A 158 4.21 16.86 -0.11
C PRO A 158 5.07 15.82 -0.85
N SER A 159 6.06 16.31 -1.59
CA SER A 159 7.06 15.46 -2.22
C SER A 159 7.86 14.67 -1.19
N LEU A 160 8.43 13.55 -1.61
CA LEU A 160 9.25 12.72 -0.72
C LEU A 160 10.48 13.46 -0.21
N ASP A 161 11.04 14.39 -0.99
CA ASP A 161 12.17 15.21 -0.57
C ASP A 161 11.78 16.24 0.49
N GLU A 162 10.61 16.87 0.39
CA GLU A 162 10.08 17.73 1.47
C GLU A 162 9.88 16.93 2.77
N VAL A 163 9.33 15.71 2.67
CA VAL A 163 9.17 14.80 3.82
C VAL A 163 10.52 14.46 4.45
N LYS A 164 11.55 14.17 3.63
CA LYS A 164 12.91 13.86 4.10
C LYS A 164 13.56 15.06 4.78
N VAL A 165 13.48 16.24 4.16
CA VAL A 165 14.04 17.49 4.71
C VAL A 165 13.42 17.79 6.07
N GLU A 166 12.09 17.79 6.15
CA GLU A 166 11.39 18.10 7.41
C GLU A 166 11.70 17.07 8.50
N THR A 167 11.68 15.78 8.16
CA THR A 167 11.97 14.74 9.15
C THR A 167 13.41 14.80 9.65
N ASN A 168 14.38 15.03 8.75
CA ASN A 168 15.78 15.17 9.16
C ASN A 168 16.00 16.42 10.02
N ARG A 169 15.27 17.52 9.77
CA ARG A 169 15.28 18.70 10.62
C ARG A 169 14.79 18.36 12.04
N ILE A 170 13.64 17.69 12.15
CA ILE A 170 13.08 17.24 13.44
C ILE A 170 14.08 16.34 14.19
N ILE A 171 14.68 15.36 13.49
CA ILE A 171 15.65 14.45 14.11
C ILE A 171 16.89 15.20 14.58
N SER A 172 17.43 16.10 13.75
CA SER A 172 18.61 16.91 14.09
C SER A 172 18.38 17.82 15.30
N GLU A 173 17.21 18.45 15.42
CA GLU A 173 16.84 19.29 16.57
C GLU A 173 16.73 18.48 17.86
N ALA A 174 16.11 17.30 17.79
CA ALA A 174 16.00 16.39 18.93
C ALA A 174 17.38 15.88 19.37
N TYR A 175 18.23 15.48 18.42
CA TYR A 175 19.60 15.05 18.67
C TYR A 175 20.44 16.15 19.32
N SER A 176 20.33 17.39 18.84
CA SER A 176 21.02 18.56 19.41
C SER A 176 20.61 18.84 20.86
N SER A 177 19.42 18.38 21.26
CA SER A 177 18.89 18.46 22.62
C SER A 177 19.11 17.18 23.43
N GLY A 178 19.85 16.20 22.91
CA GLY A 178 20.09 14.90 23.54
C GLY A 178 18.85 13.99 23.63
N ARG A 179 17.79 14.27 22.86
CA ARG A 179 16.51 13.56 22.92
C ARG A 179 16.43 12.47 21.84
N PRO A 180 16.04 11.24 22.19
CA PRO A 180 15.72 10.22 21.21
C PRO A 180 14.51 10.59 20.34
N VAL A 181 14.41 9.95 19.18
CA VAL A 181 13.30 10.15 18.24
C VAL A 181 12.68 8.81 17.86
N ILE A 182 11.35 8.73 17.89
CA ILE A 182 10.59 7.57 17.44
C ILE A 182 9.79 7.93 16.20
N LEU A 183 10.12 7.30 15.08
CA LEU A 183 9.42 7.41 13.80
C LEU A 183 8.33 6.34 13.72
N MET A 184 7.07 6.76 13.75
CA MET A 184 5.91 5.86 13.80
C MET A 184 5.19 5.77 12.45
N GLY A 185 5.14 4.56 11.89
CA GLY A 185 4.37 4.23 10.69
C GLY A 185 3.68 2.88 10.85
N TYR A 186 2.67 2.57 10.03
CA TYR A 186 2.08 1.23 10.04
C TYR A 186 3.15 0.14 9.93
N GLN A 187 2.98 -0.95 10.69
CA GLN A 187 3.99 -2.01 10.84
C GLN A 187 4.44 -2.61 9.49
N LEU A 188 3.51 -2.73 8.54
CA LEU A 188 3.73 -3.15 7.17
C LEU A 188 3.55 -1.97 6.22
N GLY A 189 4.49 -1.81 5.29
CA GLY A 189 4.56 -0.70 4.34
C GLY A 189 5.38 0.45 4.92
N LYS A 190 4.70 1.35 5.61
CA LYS A 190 5.28 2.62 6.07
C LYS A 190 6.53 2.47 6.92
N ALA A 191 6.54 1.54 7.87
CA ALA A 191 7.71 1.33 8.73
C ALA A 191 8.95 0.90 7.93
N GLN A 192 8.78 0.13 6.85
CA GLN A 192 9.89 -0.25 5.97
C GLN A 192 10.36 0.96 5.15
N THR A 193 9.43 1.77 4.62
CA THR A 193 9.75 3.04 3.94
C THR A 193 10.55 3.97 4.86
N LEU A 194 10.12 4.15 6.11
CA LEU A 194 10.85 4.95 7.11
C LEU A 194 12.23 4.36 7.42
N SER A 195 12.31 3.04 7.58
CA SER A 195 13.58 2.32 7.82
C SER A 195 14.58 2.52 6.68
N HIS A 196 14.10 2.61 5.44
CA HIS A 196 14.93 2.88 4.28
C HIS A 196 15.36 4.36 4.22
N LEU A 197 14.41 5.30 4.32
CA LEU A 197 14.68 6.73 4.15
C LEU A 197 15.55 7.32 5.26
N PHE A 198 15.34 6.89 6.49
CA PHE A 198 16.01 7.41 7.68
C PHE A 198 17.00 6.42 8.30
N GLY A 199 17.31 5.34 7.56
CA GLY A 199 18.25 4.31 7.99
C GLY A 199 19.69 4.80 8.13
N HIS A 200 20.02 6.02 7.68
CA HIS A 200 21.35 6.61 7.79
C HIS A 200 21.65 7.21 9.17
N TRP A 201 20.64 7.42 10.01
CA TRP A 201 20.83 7.87 11.40
C TRP A 201 21.43 6.74 12.25
N ASP A 202 22.19 7.12 13.28
CA ASP A 202 22.81 6.18 14.23
C ASP A 202 22.83 6.79 15.64
N PRO A 203 22.70 6.01 16.72
CA PRO A 203 22.21 4.63 16.75
C PRO A 203 20.78 4.51 16.21
N LEU A 204 20.54 3.48 15.38
CA LEU A 204 19.21 3.13 14.86
C LEU A 204 18.73 1.83 15.48
N TYR A 205 17.49 1.81 15.96
CA TYR A 205 16.81 0.63 16.50
C TYR A 205 15.45 0.42 15.83
N TYR A 206 14.92 -0.79 15.95
CA TYR A 206 13.55 -1.09 15.54
C TYR A 206 12.71 -1.52 16.74
N HIS A 207 11.44 -1.12 16.77
CA HIS A 207 10.47 -1.84 17.59
C HIS A 207 10.41 -3.31 17.13
N ASP A 208 10.26 -4.27 18.04
CA ASP A 208 10.40 -5.70 17.72
C ASP A 208 9.45 -6.17 16.59
N SER A 209 8.23 -5.62 16.56
CA SER A 209 7.26 -5.93 15.50
C SER A 209 7.65 -5.38 14.13
N VAL A 210 8.38 -4.25 14.09
CA VAL A 210 8.96 -3.67 12.87
C VAL A 210 10.19 -4.45 12.47
N LYS A 211 11.07 -4.83 13.44
CA LYS A 211 12.22 -5.70 13.18
C LYS A 211 11.77 -6.99 12.50
N LYS A 212 10.78 -7.70 13.05
CA LYS A 212 10.25 -8.94 12.46
C LYS A 212 9.79 -8.75 11.00
N MET A 213 9.16 -7.62 10.70
CA MET A 213 8.70 -7.31 9.34
C MET A 213 9.87 -6.92 8.41
N ASN A 214 10.82 -6.13 8.90
CA ASN A 214 12.03 -5.75 8.17
C ASN A 214 12.91 -6.97 7.88
N ASP A 215 13.03 -7.92 8.81
CA ASP A 215 13.74 -9.19 8.62
C ASP A 215 13.12 -10.00 7.47
N LEU A 216 11.78 -10.11 7.44
CA LEU A 216 11.09 -10.72 6.31
C LEU A 216 11.34 -9.99 4.98
N HIS A 217 11.36 -8.64 4.99
CA HIS A 217 11.68 -7.86 3.79
C HIS A 217 13.12 -8.11 3.31
N ARG A 218 14.09 -8.25 4.22
CA ARG A 218 15.48 -8.61 3.90
C ARG A 218 15.57 -10.00 3.30
N GLU A 219 14.84 -10.97 3.84
CA GLU A 219 14.71 -12.31 3.26
C GLU A 219 14.05 -12.32 1.87
N MET A 220 13.35 -11.25 1.50
CA MET A 220 12.77 -11.02 0.17
C MET A 220 13.63 -10.09 -0.70
N GLY A 221 14.86 -9.78 -0.29
CA GLY A 221 15.84 -9.02 -1.08
C GLY A 221 15.80 -7.50 -0.91
N VAL A 222 14.99 -6.96 0.02
CA VAL A 222 14.99 -5.52 0.30
C VAL A 222 16.19 -5.14 1.16
N PRO A 223 17.02 -4.14 0.75
CA PRO A 223 18.23 -3.76 1.48
C PRO A 223 17.94 -2.83 2.67
N LEU A 224 17.18 -3.32 3.67
CA LEU A 224 17.01 -2.63 4.95
C LEU A 224 18.20 -2.95 5.88
N ARG A 225 18.61 -1.99 6.72
CA ARG A 225 19.67 -2.24 7.72
C ARG A 225 19.24 -3.32 8.70
N ASP A 226 20.17 -4.20 9.07
CA ASP A 226 20.00 -5.08 10.23
C ASP A 226 20.39 -4.31 11.48
N VAL A 227 19.42 -4.04 12.34
CA VAL A 227 19.67 -3.42 13.64
C VAL A 227 18.90 -4.16 14.74
N PRO A 228 19.35 -4.02 16.01
CA PRO A 228 18.67 -4.60 17.16
C PRO A 228 17.21 -4.16 17.34
N GLY A 229 16.44 -5.05 17.98
CA GLY A 229 15.06 -4.78 18.39
C GLY A 229 14.98 -4.06 19.74
N HIS A 230 13.87 -3.38 20.02
CA HIS A 230 13.62 -2.67 21.26
C HIS A 230 13.90 -3.54 22.51
N SER A 231 13.42 -4.78 22.54
CA SER A 231 13.59 -5.64 23.73
C SER A 231 15.07 -5.94 24.02
N GLU A 232 15.89 -6.13 22.99
CA GLU A 232 17.32 -6.38 23.09
C GLU A 232 18.05 -5.16 23.66
N VAL A 233 17.90 -4.00 23.00
CA VAL A 233 18.59 -2.75 23.39
C VAL A 233 18.15 -2.22 24.75
N GLU A 234 16.92 -2.53 25.15
CA GLU A 234 16.42 -2.21 26.48
C GLU A 234 17.09 -3.07 27.55
N SER A 235 17.21 -4.38 27.32
CA SER A 235 17.86 -5.30 28.27
C SER A 235 19.36 -5.02 28.43
N GLU A 236 20.01 -4.51 27.39
CA GLU A 236 21.41 -4.11 27.39
C GLU A 236 21.65 -2.69 27.94
N GLY A 237 20.58 -1.95 28.27
CA GLY A 237 20.68 -0.58 28.78
C GLY A 237 21.16 0.43 27.73
N LEU A 238 21.08 0.11 26.43
CA LEU A 238 21.51 1.00 25.36
C LEU A 238 20.57 2.19 25.18
N LEU A 239 19.28 2.04 25.54
CA LEU A 239 18.32 3.14 25.48
C LEU A 239 18.65 4.29 26.46
N ASP A 240 19.43 4.03 27.51
CA ASP A 240 19.88 5.05 28.47
C ASP A 240 21.05 5.91 27.93
N LYS A 241 21.64 5.55 26.77
CA LYS A 241 22.79 6.23 26.13
C LYS A 241 22.39 7.12 24.93
N GLY A 242 21.24 7.79 25.00
CA GLY A 242 20.70 8.60 23.90
C GLY A 242 21.61 9.76 23.43
N PRO A 243 21.29 10.39 22.27
CA PRO A 243 20.09 10.17 21.47
C PRO A 243 20.19 8.96 20.53
N TRP A 244 19.05 8.42 20.14
CA TRP A 244 18.91 7.33 19.17
C TRP A 244 17.63 7.54 18.34
N VAL A 245 17.57 6.93 17.16
CA VAL A 245 16.34 6.85 16.36
C VAL A 245 15.74 5.45 16.49
N MET A 246 14.42 5.36 16.65
CA MET A 246 13.70 4.09 16.58
C MET A 246 12.56 4.16 15.56
N VAL A 247 12.47 3.16 14.68
CA VAL A 247 11.27 2.97 13.85
C VAL A 247 10.29 2.05 14.56
N ALA A 248 9.06 2.50 14.75
CA ALA A 248 8.02 1.83 15.53
C ALA A 248 6.69 1.75 14.78
N PRO A 249 5.79 0.79 15.14
CA PRO A 249 4.46 0.76 14.57
C PRO A 249 3.66 2.00 14.99
N MET A 250 2.68 2.39 14.17
CA MET A 250 1.75 3.46 14.53
C MET A 250 0.99 3.09 15.81
N MET A 251 1.12 3.93 16.84
CA MET A 251 0.50 3.74 18.15
C MET A 251 -0.09 5.05 18.66
N THR A 252 -1.10 4.94 19.53
CA THR A 252 -1.71 6.11 20.18
C THR A 252 -0.96 6.45 21.47
N ASP A 253 -1.10 7.68 21.98
CA ASP A 253 -0.52 8.06 23.27
C ASP A 253 -1.09 7.28 24.47
N ARG A 254 -2.18 6.51 24.28
CA ARG A 254 -2.70 5.59 25.32
C ARG A 254 -1.89 4.31 25.43
N ASN A 255 -1.09 3.97 24.42
CA ASN A 255 -0.27 2.77 24.39
C ASN A 255 0.83 2.83 25.46
N ALA A 256 1.00 1.75 26.23
CA ALA A 256 1.97 1.67 27.33
C ALA A 256 3.42 1.88 26.87
N PHE A 257 3.78 1.37 25.69
CA PHE A 257 5.10 1.58 25.09
C PHE A 257 5.34 3.07 24.83
N VAL A 258 4.42 3.75 24.14
CA VAL A 258 4.55 5.19 23.82
C VAL A 258 4.68 6.01 25.10
N ARG A 259 3.81 5.77 26.09
CA ARG A 259 3.88 6.46 27.40
C ARG A 259 5.22 6.24 28.09
N ARG A 260 5.73 5.01 28.10
CA ARG A 260 7.02 4.68 28.70
C ARG A 260 8.17 5.38 27.99
N MET A 261 8.20 5.37 26.66
CA MET A 261 9.25 6.02 25.87
C MET A 261 9.27 7.53 26.12
N ARG A 262 8.09 8.16 26.19
CA ARG A 262 7.96 9.57 26.55
C ARG A 262 8.42 9.87 27.98
N ILE A 263 7.95 9.12 28.98
CA ILE A 263 8.22 9.41 30.40
C ILE A 263 9.66 9.09 30.78
N LYS A 264 10.19 7.92 30.38
CA LYS A 264 11.52 7.47 30.79
C LYS A 264 12.63 8.17 29.99
N TYR A 265 12.47 8.29 28.67
CA TYR A 265 13.55 8.74 27.78
C TYR A 265 13.32 10.14 27.18
N ASN A 266 12.19 10.79 27.50
CA ASN A 266 11.81 12.09 26.91
C ASN A 266 11.82 12.08 25.36
N ALA A 267 11.50 10.93 24.76
CA ALA A 267 11.57 10.72 23.32
C ALA A 267 10.57 11.62 22.56
N VAL A 268 11.02 12.17 21.44
CA VAL A 268 10.18 12.90 20.48
C VAL A 268 9.46 11.89 19.60
N MET A 269 8.14 12.00 19.54
CA MET A 269 7.29 11.11 18.76
C MET A 269 6.93 11.76 17.42
N VAL A 270 7.31 11.15 16.30
CA VAL A 270 7.01 11.63 14.95
C VAL A 270 6.12 10.60 14.27
N SER A 271 4.90 10.96 13.92
CA SER A 271 3.97 10.07 13.21
C SER A 271 3.93 10.36 11.71
N PHE A 272 3.72 9.32 10.91
CA PHE A 272 3.64 9.41 9.45
C PHE A 272 2.30 8.86 8.97
N SER A 273 1.51 9.69 8.29
CA SER A 273 0.20 9.31 7.74
C SER A 273 -0.23 10.30 6.66
N GLY A 274 -0.82 9.82 5.55
CA GLY A 274 -1.41 10.73 4.55
C GLY A 274 -2.51 11.63 5.15
N TRP A 275 -3.23 11.11 6.15
CA TRP A 275 -4.25 11.84 6.90
C TRP A 275 -3.70 13.05 7.68
N ALA A 276 -2.39 13.09 7.96
CA ALA A 276 -1.75 14.24 8.60
C ALA A 276 -1.82 15.51 7.72
N ARG A 277 -2.12 15.37 6.43
CA ARG A 277 -2.25 16.49 5.49
C ARG A 277 -3.40 17.45 5.81
N SER A 278 -4.46 16.93 6.44
CA SER A 278 -5.67 17.70 6.73
C SER A 278 -5.95 17.75 8.24
N PRO A 279 -6.16 18.95 8.81
CA PRO A 279 -6.46 19.10 10.24
C PRO A 279 -7.86 18.58 10.61
N ARG A 280 -8.72 18.30 9.62
CA ARG A 280 -10.08 17.78 9.82
C ARG A 280 -10.07 16.35 10.36
N PHE A 281 -9.00 15.60 10.09
CA PHE A 281 -8.86 14.20 10.45
C PHE A 281 -7.89 14.06 11.61
N SER A 282 -8.39 14.29 12.84
CA SER A 282 -7.58 14.29 14.07
C SER A 282 -6.82 12.98 14.29
N PHE A 283 -7.30 11.85 13.77
CA PHE A 283 -6.58 10.57 13.82
C PHE A 283 -5.30 10.53 12.97
N GLY A 284 -5.14 11.49 12.04
CA GLY A 284 -3.92 11.74 11.29
C GLY A 284 -2.89 12.56 12.08
N GLN A 285 -3.28 13.22 13.18
CA GLN A 285 -2.41 13.98 14.05
C GLN A 285 -2.03 13.13 15.27
N ARG A 286 -0.81 12.60 15.29
CA ARG A 286 -0.29 11.75 16.38
C ARG A 286 1.14 12.14 16.73
N GLY A 287 1.50 12.01 18.01
CA GLY A 287 2.84 12.37 18.46
C GLY A 287 3.04 13.88 18.59
N ASP A 288 4.31 14.28 18.73
CA ASP A 288 4.73 15.69 18.83
C ASP A 288 4.77 16.36 17.44
N HIS A 289 5.07 15.56 16.41
CA HIS A 289 5.06 15.96 15.00
C HIS A 289 4.27 14.95 14.19
N SER A 290 3.53 15.42 13.18
CA SER A 290 2.80 14.57 12.22
C SER A 290 3.17 14.96 10.80
N VAL A 291 3.80 14.03 10.07
CA VAL A 291 4.34 14.27 8.73
C VAL A 291 3.45 13.59 7.69
N PRO A 292 2.92 14.34 6.69
CA PRO A 292 2.10 13.78 5.64
C PRO A 292 2.92 12.86 4.72
N LEU A 293 2.81 11.55 4.93
CA LEU A 293 3.42 10.52 4.10
C LEU A 293 2.44 9.36 3.94
N SER A 294 2.18 8.97 2.70
CA SER A 294 1.26 7.89 2.37
C SER A 294 1.87 6.86 1.44
N ASP A 295 1.42 5.63 1.63
CA ASP A 295 1.69 4.51 0.72
C ASP A 295 0.58 4.32 -0.32
N HIS A 296 -0.37 5.26 -0.39
CA HIS A 296 -1.43 5.34 -1.40
C HIS A 296 -1.22 6.55 -2.30
N CYS A 297 -1.76 6.53 -3.51
CA CYS A 297 -1.85 7.70 -4.38
C CYS A 297 -2.51 8.87 -3.63
N ASP A 298 -1.97 10.07 -3.83
CA ASP A 298 -2.67 11.29 -3.46
C ASP A 298 -3.73 11.67 -4.52
N TYR A 299 -4.46 12.76 -4.31
CA TYR A 299 -5.51 13.17 -5.25
C TYR A 299 -5.00 13.36 -6.69
N ASN A 300 -3.88 14.07 -6.86
CA ASN A 300 -3.35 14.38 -8.19
C ASN A 300 -2.84 13.12 -8.89
N GLU A 301 -2.24 12.20 -8.14
CA GLU A 301 -1.80 10.91 -8.64
C GLU A 301 -2.97 10.01 -9.02
N LEU A 302 -4.08 10.03 -8.28
CA LEU A 302 -5.29 9.31 -8.64
C LEU A 302 -5.87 9.84 -9.96
N VAL A 303 -5.97 11.16 -10.13
CA VAL A 303 -6.43 11.77 -11.40
C VAL A 303 -5.48 11.40 -12.54
N LYS A 304 -4.16 11.50 -12.33
CA LYS A 304 -3.16 11.17 -13.35
C LYS A 304 -3.19 9.69 -13.73
N MET A 305 -3.41 8.81 -12.78
CA MET A 305 -3.59 7.37 -13.03
C MET A 305 -4.83 7.10 -13.89
N VAL A 306 -5.95 7.80 -13.64
CA VAL A 306 -7.15 7.69 -14.47
C VAL A 306 -6.83 8.12 -15.91
N GLU A 307 -6.16 9.25 -16.10
CA GLU A 307 -5.70 9.71 -17.41
C GLU A 307 -4.78 8.67 -18.10
N ASP A 308 -3.78 8.17 -17.37
CA ASP A 308 -2.79 7.21 -17.89
C ASP A 308 -3.41 5.87 -18.25
N SER A 309 -4.46 5.43 -17.55
CA SER A 309 -5.17 4.19 -17.86
C SER A 309 -5.88 4.25 -19.21
N GLY A 310 -6.32 5.44 -19.66
CA GLY A 310 -7.18 5.59 -20.83
C GLY A 310 -8.52 4.85 -20.72
N ALA A 311 -8.97 4.53 -19.51
CA ALA A 311 -10.20 3.79 -19.28
C ALA A 311 -11.42 4.53 -19.80
N LYS A 312 -12.35 3.78 -20.40
CA LYS A 312 -13.66 4.27 -20.84
C LYS A 312 -14.63 4.39 -19.67
N THR A 313 -14.47 3.57 -18.64
CA THR A 313 -15.28 3.59 -17.41
C THR A 313 -14.38 3.43 -16.19
N VAL A 314 -14.62 4.25 -15.17
CA VAL A 314 -13.90 4.22 -13.89
C VAL A 314 -14.86 3.90 -12.75
N TYR A 315 -14.51 2.88 -11.97
CA TYR A 315 -15.19 2.51 -10.74
C TYR A 315 -14.34 2.91 -9.55
N THR A 316 -14.91 3.74 -8.67
CA THR A 316 -14.24 4.15 -7.42
C THR A 316 -14.66 3.25 -6.26
N ILE A 317 -13.69 2.81 -5.48
CA ILE A 317 -13.84 1.97 -4.27
C ILE A 317 -12.95 2.53 -3.16
N HIS A 318 -13.21 2.18 -1.89
CA HIS A 318 -12.42 2.57 -0.70
C HIS A 318 -12.11 4.08 -0.54
N GLY A 319 -12.57 4.70 0.56
CA GLY A 319 -12.31 6.12 0.84
C GLY A 319 -13.41 7.04 0.28
N PHE A 320 -13.02 8.10 -0.43
CA PHE A 320 -13.93 9.17 -0.89
C PHE A 320 -14.54 8.85 -2.26
N THR A 321 -15.27 7.73 -2.33
CA THR A 321 -15.74 7.15 -3.60
C THR A 321 -16.66 8.07 -4.37
N ASP A 322 -17.63 8.67 -3.69
CA ASP A 322 -18.62 9.58 -4.26
C ASP A 322 -17.98 10.90 -4.70
N GLU A 323 -17.17 11.51 -3.84
CA GLU A 323 -16.53 12.79 -4.12
C GLU A 323 -15.53 12.68 -5.26
N PHE A 324 -14.69 11.63 -5.26
CA PHE A 324 -13.71 11.44 -6.31
C PHE A 324 -14.37 11.12 -7.66
N ALA A 325 -15.40 10.28 -7.68
CA ALA A 325 -16.15 10.00 -8.91
C ALA A 325 -16.82 11.28 -9.46
N ALA A 326 -17.42 12.10 -8.58
CA ALA A 326 -18.03 13.36 -8.98
C ALA A 326 -17.01 14.34 -9.58
N ASP A 327 -15.79 14.41 -9.03
CA ASP A 327 -14.72 15.23 -9.58
C ASP A 327 -14.19 14.70 -10.91
N LEU A 328 -14.00 13.39 -11.06
CA LEU A 328 -13.63 12.78 -12.34
C LEU A 328 -14.69 13.07 -13.43
N CYS A 329 -15.98 13.02 -13.10
CA CYS A 329 -17.05 13.40 -14.02
C CYS A 329 -16.95 14.87 -14.47
N LYS A 330 -16.60 15.80 -13.57
CA LYS A 330 -16.36 17.21 -13.94
C LYS A 330 -15.15 17.36 -14.87
N LEU A 331 -14.16 16.48 -14.75
CA LEU A 331 -12.98 16.42 -15.61
C LEU A 331 -13.24 15.69 -16.95
N GLY A 332 -14.44 15.16 -17.16
CA GLY A 332 -14.86 14.55 -18.43
C GLY A 332 -14.70 13.02 -18.50
N TYR A 333 -14.42 12.35 -17.38
CA TYR A 333 -14.34 10.90 -17.31
C TYR A 333 -15.70 10.28 -16.96
N ASP A 334 -16.04 9.11 -17.51
CA ASP A 334 -17.19 8.31 -17.04
C ASP A 334 -16.79 7.57 -15.76
N ALA A 335 -17.14 8.15 -14.61
CA ALA A 335 -16.77 7.64 -13.30
C ALA A 335 -17.98 7.46 -12.38
N ARG A 336 -17.98 6.39 -11.58
CA ARG A 336 -19.03 6.12 -10.58
C ARG A 336 -18.53 5.25 -9.44
N PRO A 337 -19.06 5.40 -8.21
CA PRO A 337 -18.79 4.46 -7.14
C PRO A 337 -19.29 3.06 -7.49
N LEU A 338 -18.49 2.03 -7.20
CA LEU A 338 -18.95 0.65 -7.29
C LEU A 338 -19.73 0.29 -6.03
N ARG A 339 -21.05 0.22 -6.14
CA ARG A 339 -21.99 -0.04 -5.03
C ARG A 339 -22.60 -1.42 -5.13
N ALA A 340 -22.94 -2.01 -3.98
CA ALA A 340 -23.78 -3.20 -3.93
C ALA A 340 -25.19 -2.82 -4.43
N GLN A 341 -25.78 -3.62 -5.32
CA GLN A 341 -27.15 -3.37 -5.75
C GLN A 341 -28.11 -3.91 -4.68
N SER A 342 -29.21 -3.19 -4.43
CA SER A 342 -30.19 -3.57 -3.40
C SER A 342 -30.86 -4.94 -3.62
N LEU A 343 -30.76 -5.48 -4.84
CA LEU A 343 -31.28 -6.81 -5.19
C LEU A 343 -30.30 -7.94 -4.79
N ASP A 344 -29.02 -7.64 -4.56
CA ASP A 344 -28.03 -8.64 -4.14
C ASP A 344 -28.20 -9.04 -2.67
N CYS A 345 -29.01 -8.31 -1.88
CA CYS A 345 -29.35 -8.63 -0.48
C CYS A 345 -30.44 -9.70 -0.33
N PHE A 346 -31.00 -10.21 -1.44
CA PHE A 346 -32.12 -11.15 -1.45
C PHE A 346 -31.80 -12.49 -2.13
N VAL A 347 -30.53 -12.77 -2.45
CA VAL A 347 -30.07 -14.02 -3.08
C VAL A 347 -29.28 -14.89 -2.12
#